data_AF-A0AAD3MVP0-F1
#
_entry.id   AF-A0AAD3MVP0-F1
#
_cell.length_a   1.000
_cell.length_b   1.000
_cell.length_c   1.000
_cell.angle_alpha   90.00
_cell.angle_beta   90.00
_cell.angle_gamma   90.00
#
_symmetry.space_group_name_H-M   'P 1'
#
loop_
_entity.id
_entity.type
_entity.pdbx_description
1 polymer ?
#
loop_
_entity_poly.entity_id
_entity_poly.type
_entity_poly.pdbx_seq_one_letter_code
_entity_poly.pdbx_strand_id
1 'polypeptide(L)'
;MAAPGPGEYFSVGSHVSCLTCLGQRVQGEVVAFDYQSKMLTLKCASSSGKPNLNDVILINLAYVSDVDIINDRTETPPPLASLNVSKVEKHFRDVESQKSMQRSQAQQTQKDSTLSS
;
A
#
# COMPACT_ATOMS: atom_id res chain seq x y z
N MET A 1 -26.48 -17.47 17.01
CA MET A 1 -25.42 -16.64 16.41
C MET A 1 -25.88 -16.31 14.99
N ALA A 2 -26.21 -15.05 14.70
CA ALA A 2 -26.62 -14.65 13.35
C ALA A 2 -25.39 -14.69 12.42
N ALA A 3 -25.56 -15.22 11.21
CA ALA A 3 -24.50 -15.20 10.19
C ALA A 3 -24.22 -13.74 9.78
N PRO A 4 -22.95 -13.34 9.59
CA PRO A 4 -22.61 -11.98 9.16
C PRO A 4 -23.27 -11.65 7.82
N GLY A 5 -23.69 -10.39 7.65
CA GLY A 5 -24.39 -9.94 6.45
C GLY A 5 -23.53 -10.06 5.19
N PRO A 6 -24.13 -10.15 4.00
CA PRO A 6 -23.38 -10.12 2.74
C PRO A 6 -22.63 -8.79 2.63
N GLY A 7 -21.30 -8.84 2.82
CA GLY A 7 -20.44 -7.65 2.87
C GLY A 7 -19.67 -7.45 4.19
N GLU A 8 -19.82 -8.35 5.17
CA GLU A 8 -19.18 -8.21 6.49
C GLU A 8 -18.22 -9.39 6.78
N TYR A 9 -17.24 -9.65 5.91
CA TYR A 9 -16.22 -10.67 6.22
C TYR A 9 -15.12 -10.11 7.11
N PHE A 10 -14.49 -9.01 6.67
CA PHE A 10 -13.35 -8.43 7.36
C PHE A 10 -13.47 -6.91 7.37
N SER A 11 -13.54 -6.32 8.56
CA SER A 11 -13.43 -4.88 8.74
C SER A 11 -11.97 -4.44 8.52
N VAL A 12 -11.76 -3.44 7.68
CA VAL A 12 -10.44 -2.85 7.48
C VAL A 12 -9.94 -2.28 8.81
N GLY A 13 -8.71 -2.63 9.16
CA GLY A 13 -8.08 -2.28 10.43
C GLY A 13 -8.25 -3.32 11.53
N SER A 14 -9.15 -4.30 11.38
CA SER A 14 -9.23 -5.43 12.31
C SER A 14 -7.99 -6.32 12.19
N HIS A 15 -7.58 -6.94 13.28
CA HIS A 15 -6.51 -7.93 13.27
C HIS A 15 -7.08 -9.33 13.16
N VAL A 16 -6.54 -10.09 12.23
CA VAL A 16 -6.99 -11.45 11.93
C VAL A 16 -5.84 -12.44 11.98
N SER A 17 -6.18 -13.70 12.22
CA SER A 17 -5.28 -14.84 12.18
C SER A 17 -5.76 -15.84 11.14
N CYS A 18 -5.03 -15.98 10.04
CA CYS A 18 -5.31 -16.96 9.00
C CYS A 18 -4.47 -18.22 9.21
N LEU A 19 -5.09 -19.38 9.14
CA LEU A 19 -4.40 -20.67 9.06
C LEU A 19 -4.42 -21.14 7.61
N THR A 20 -3.26 -21.23 6.97
CA THR A 20 -3.17 -21.74 5.59
C THR A 20 -3.44 -23.24 5.55
N CYS A 21 -3.78 -23.75 4.37
CA CYS A 21 -3.95 -25.20 4.14
C CYS A 21 -2.67 -26.02 4.38
N LEU A 22 -1.50 -25.36 4.52
CA LEU A 22 -0.23 -25.97 4.88
C LEU A 22 0.02 -25.95 6.40
N GLY A 23 -0.94 -25.48 7.19
CA GLY A 23 -0.81 -25.37 8.65
C GLY A 23 0.01 -24.16 9.12
N GLN A 24 0.33 -23.22 8.23
CA GLN A 24 1.07 -22.01 8.60
C GLN A 24 0.08 -20.94 9.10
N ARG A 25 0.35 -20.36 10.27
CA ARG A 25 -0.47 -19.29 10.82
C ARG A 25 0.14 -17.94 10.46
N VAL A 26 -0.71 -17.06 9.93
CA VAL A 26 -0.33 -15.74 9.44
C VAL A 26 -1.25 -14.71 10.08
N GLN A 27 -0.67 -13.71 10.73
CA GLN A 27 -1.42 -12.71 11.50
C GLN A 27 -1.08 -11.30 11.02
N GLY A 28 -2.08 -10.44 10.94
CA GLY A 28 -1.88 -9.06 10.54
C GLY A 28 -3.15 -8.21 10.58
N GLU A 29 -2.96 -6.92 10.35
CA GLU A 29 -4.02 -5.93 10.19
C GLU A 29 -4.61 -6.04 8.78
N VAL A 30 -5.94 -6.12 8.68
CA VAL A 30 -6.65 -6.13 7.40
C VAL A 30 -6.51 -4.76 6.74
N VAL A 31 -5.89 -4.72 5.56
CA VAL A 31 -5.73 -3.48 4.78
C VAL A 31 -6.80 -3.37 3.70
N ALA A 32 -7.12 -4.50 3.06
CA ALA A 32 -8.10 -4.58 2.00
C ALA A 32 -8.64 -6.00 1.88
N PHE A 33 -9.85 -6.12 1.35
CA PHE A 33 -10.45 -7.40 1.00
C PHE A 33 -11.18 -7.25 -0.34
N ASP A 34 -10.79 -8.07 -1.32
CA ASP A 34 -11.54 -8.18 -2.57
C ASP A 34 -12.57 -9.32 -2.47
N TYR A 35 -13.84 -8.93 -2.53
CA TYR A 35 -14.96 -9.85 -2.40
C TYR A 35 -15.07 -10.83 -3.55
N GLN A 36 -14.73 -10.40 -4.77
CA GLN A 36 -14.92 -11.20 -5.97
C GLN A 36 -13.90 -12.32 -6.06
N SER A 37 -12.61 -11.99 -5.92
CA SER A 37 -11.53 -12.99 -5.98
C SER A 37 -11.23 -13.65 -4.63
N LYS A 38 -11.90 -13.23 -3.54
CA LYS A 38 -11.68 -13.71 -2.18
C LYS A 38 -10.22 -13.57 -1.74
N MET A 39 -9.64 -12.42 -2.06
CA MET A 39 -8.26 -12.08 -1.75
C MET A 39 -8.21 -11.12 -0.57
N LEU A 40 -7.47 -11.49 0.47
CA LEU A 40 -7.30 -10.73 1.71
C LEU A 40 -5.88 -10.16 1.76
N THR A 41 -5.78 -8.84 1.92
CA THR A 41 -4.49 -8.14 2.07
C THR A 41 -4.25 -7.85 3.54
N LEU A 42 -3.16 -8.40 4.09
CA LEU A 42 -2.74 -8.13 5.47
C LEU A 42 -1.46 -7.32 5.51
N LYS A 43 -1.39 -6.43 6.49
CA LYS A 43 -0.16 -5.79 6.94
C LYS A 43 0.35 -6.52 8.18
N CYS A 44 1.55 -7.06 8.06
CA CYS A 44 2.22 -7.82 9.10
C CYS A 44 3.43 -7.05 9.65
N ALA A 45 3.91 -7.46 10.82
CA ALA A 45 5.18 -6.99 11.32
C ALA A 45 6.31 -7.31 10.32
N SER A 46 7.28 -6.40 10.22
CA SER A 46 8.42 -6.51 9.32
C SER A 46 9.26 -7.76 9.59
N SER A 47 9.40 -8.65 8.60
CA SER A 47 10.33 -9.77 8.66
C SER A 47 11.80 -9.34 8.67
N SER A 48 12.09 -8.10 8.23
CA SER A 48 13.44 -7.53 8.26
C SER A 48 13.86 -6.99 9.64
N GLY A 49 12.96 -6.99 10.62
CA GLY A 49 13.20 -6.44 11.97
C GLY A 49 13.22 -4.90 12.03
N LYS A 50 13.13 -4.21 10.89
CA LYS A 50 13.07 -2.75 10.83
C LYS A 50 11.69 -2.25 11.25
N PRO A 51 11.58 -1.41 12.31
CA PRO A 51 10.28 -1.00 12.86
C PRO A 51 9.52 -0.01 11.98
N ASN A 52 10.21 0.65 11.05
CA ASN A 52 9.63 1.59 10.11
C ASN A 52 9.12 0.93 8.81
N LEU A 53 9.26 -0.38 8.69
CA LEU A 53 8.76 -1.16 7.56
C LEU A 53 7.65 -2.09 8.03
N ASN A 54 6.85 -2.57 7.08
CA ASN A 54 5.84 -3.58 7.31
C ASN A 54 5.83 -4.52 6.10
N ASP A 55 5.50 -5.77 6.35
CA ASP A 55 5.30 -6.72 5.28
C ASP A 55 3.85 -6.65 4.84
N VAL A 56 3.61 -6.54 3.53
CA VAL A 56 2.27 -6.57 2.95
C VAL A 56 2.13 -7.87 2.19
N ILE A 57 1.16 -8.67 2.61
CA ILE A 57 0.92 -10.00 2.06
C ILE A 57 -0.48 -10.08 1.47
N LEU A 58 -0.60 -10.85 0.40
CA LEU A 58 -1.85 -11.09 -0.28
C LEU A 58 -2.21 -12.58 -0.13
N ILE A 59 -3.34 -12.85 0.50
CA ILE A 59 -3.79 -14.19 0.87
C ILE A 59 -5.02 -14.55 0.03
N ASN A 60 -4.93 -15.65 -0.70
CA ASN A 60 -6.11 -16.25 -1.34
C ASN A 60 -6.84 -17.12 -0.31
N LEU A 61 -8.06 -16.75 0.04
CA LEU A 61 -8.85 -17.47 1.04
C LEU A 61 -9.23 -18.89 0.61
N ALA A 62 -9.13 -19.24 -0.68
CA ALA A 62 -9.30 -20.62 -1.13
C ALA A 62 -8.23 -21.58 -0.56
N TYR A 63 -7.08 -21.05 -0.14
CA TYR A 63 -5.98 -21.82 0.46
C TYR A 63 -5.81 -21.55 1.96
N VAL A 64 -6.88 -21.08 2.61
CA VAL A 64 -6.94 -20.82 4.04
C VAL A 64 -7.96 -21.78 4.63
N SER A 65 -7.53 -22.59 5.59
CA SER A 65 -8.40 -23.55 6.27
C SER A 65 -9.23 -22.89 7.35
N ASP A 66 -8.73 -21.82 7.98
CA ASP A 66 -9.44 -21.13 9.06
C ASP A 66 -9.04 -19.65 9.18
N VAL A 67 -9.97 -18.80 9.62
CA VAL A 67 -9.72 -17.39 9.89
C VAL A 67 -10.40 -16.95 11.18
N ASP A 68 -9.59 -16.49 12.13
CA ASP A 68 -10.06 -15.90 13.39
C ASP A 68 -9.92 -14.37 13.35
N ILE A 69 -10.94 -13.64 13.82
CA ILE A 69 -10.81 -12.21 14.12
C ILE A 69 -10.29 -12.08 15.55
N ILE A 70 -9.06 -11.58 15.70
CA ILE A 70 -8.35 -11.46 16.98
C ILE A 70 -8.74 -10.15 17.68
N ASN A 71 -8.83 -9.07 16.90
CA ASN A 71 -9.23 -7.77 17.39
C ASN A 71 -10.11 -7.11 16.33
N ASP A 72 -11.34 -6.80 16.72
CA ASP A 72 -12.24 -6.07 15.84
C ASP A 72 -12.05 -4.58 16.03
N ARG A 73 -11.60 -3.88 14.99
CA ARG A 73 -11.39 -2.44 15.06
C ARG A 73 -12.74 -1.75 14.85
N THR A 74 -13.40 -1.45 15.97
CA THR A 74 -14.67 -0.71 15.98
C THR A 74 -14.48 0.80 15.99
N GLU A 75 -13.25 1.28 16.20
CA GLU A 75 -12.93 2.71 16.26
C GLU A 75 -12.74 3.30 14.86
N THR A 76 -13.46 4.39 14.58
CA THR A 76 -13.25 5.21 13.37
C THR A 76 -11.80 5.71 13.34
N PRO A 77 -11.03 5.45 12.27
CA PRO A 77 -9.68 5.97 12.13
C PRO A 77 -9.66 7.50 12.28
N PRO A 78 -8.59 8.08 12.84
CA PRO A 78 -8.46 9.53 12.91
C PRO A 78 -8.60 10.14 11.51
N PRO A 79 -9.23 11.33 11.38
CA PRO A 79 -9.38 12.00 10.10
C PRO A 79 -8.02 12.13 9.41
N LEU A 80 -7.99 11.88 8.11
CA LEU A 80 -6.79 12.08 7.32
C LEU A 80 -6.32 13.53 7.48
N ALA A 81 -5.01 13.71 7.67
CA ALA A 81 -4.42 15.04 7.72
C ALA A 81 -4.73 15.78 6.41
N SER A 82 -5.02 17.09 6.50
CA SER A 82 -5.25 17.92 5.34
C SER A 82 -4.00 17.95 4.46
N LEU A 83 -4.11 17.40 3.26
CA LEU A 83 -3.03 17.39 2.29
C LEU A 83 -2.78 18.83 1.82
N ASN A 84 -1.53 19.30 1.92
CA ASN A 84 -1.17 20.62 1.42
C ASN A 84 -1.00 20.57 -0.10
N VAL A 85 -2.09 20.81 -0.82
CA VAL A 85 -2.15 20.76 -2.30
C VAL A 85 -1.13 21.71 -2.93
N SER A 86 -0.91 22.88 -2.32
CA SER A 86 0.07 23.87 -2.80
C SER A 86 1.50 23.34 -2.81
N LYS A 87 1.90 22.54 -1.81
CA LYS A 87 3.23 21.88 -1.78
C LYS A 87 3.35 20.82 -2.87
N VAL A 88 2.30 20.03 -3.10
CA VAL A 88 2.28 18.98 -4.13
C VAL A 88 2.40 19.61 -5.52
N GLU A 89 1.62 20.65 -5.80
CA GLU A 89 1.70 21.37 -7.07
C GLU A 89 3.05 22.05 -7.29
N LYS A 90 3.62 22.65 -6.23
CA LYS A 90 4.96 23.24 -6.31
C LYS A 90 5.98 22.18 -6.68
N HIS A 91 5.96 21.02 -6.01
CA HIS A 91 6.86 19.92 -6.33
C HIS A 91 6.69 19.45 -7.78
N PHE A 92 5.45 19.38 -8.29
CA PHE A 92 5.18 19.05 -9.68
C PHE A 92 5.84 20.04 -10.65
N ARG A 93 5.65 21.34 -10.42
CA ARG A 93 6.25 22.41 -11.24
C ARG A 93 7.78 22.41 -11.16
N ASP A 94 8.34 22.19 -9.97
CA ASP A 94 9.78 22.14 -9.75
C ASP A 94 10.41 20.98 -10.57
N VAL A 95 9.77 19.80 -10.58
CA VAL A 95 10.21 18.65 -11.39
C VAL A 95 10.10 18.92 -12.89
N GLU A 96 9.03 19.57 -13.36
CA GLU A 96 8.92 19.96 -14.77
C GLU A 96 10.01 20.95 -15.19
N SER A 97 10.26 21.97 -14.37
CA SER A 97 11.28 22.99 -14.66
C SER A 97 12.70 22.44 -14.66
N GLN A 98 13.02 21.48 -13.78
CA GLN A 98 14.31 20.79 -13.82
C GLN A 98 14.51 19.99 -15.11
N LYS A 99 13.47 19.27 -15.56
CA LYS A 99 13.54 18.52 -16.83
C LYS A 99 13.71 19.44 -18.03
N SER A 100 13.05 20.60 -18.05
CA SER A 100 13.21 21.56 -19.16
C SER A 100 14.60 22.16 -19.18
N MET A 101 15.17 22.57 -18.04
CA MET A 101 16.54 23.09 -17.96
C MET A 101 17.57 22.06 -18.41
N GLN A 102 17.43 20.79 -18.01
CA GLN A 102 18.33 19.72 -18.47
C GLN A 102 18.27 19.51 -19.98
N ARG A 103 17.07 19.55 -20.58
CA ARG A 103 16.91 19.46 -22.05
C ARG A 103 17.58 20.62 -22.77
N SER A 104 17.41 21.85 -22.26
CA SER A 104 18.03 23.04 -22.83
C SER A 104 19.56 22.97 -22.78
N GLN A 105 20.13 22.51 -21.64
CA GLN A 105 21.58 22.34 -21.51
C GLN A 105 22.11 21.26 -22.46
N ALA A 106 21.42 20.11 -22.59
CA ALA A 106 21.82 19.04 -23.50
C ALA A 106 21.82 19.46 -24.98
N GLN A 107 20.88 20.30 -25.40
CA GLN A 107 20.83 20.84 -26.77
C GLN A 107 21.92 21.87 -27.03
N GLN A 108 22.29 22.69 -26.02
CA GLN A 108 23.37 23.66 -26.13
C GLN A 108 24.72 22.96 -26.32
N THR A 109 25.01 21.93 -25.51
CA THR A 109 26.27 21.16 -25.58
C THR A 109 26.45 20.45 -26.93
N GLN A 110 25.37 19.96 -27.54
CA GLN A 110 25.46 19.37 -28.89
C GLN A 110 25.74 20.41 -29.98
N LYS A 111 25.17 21.61 -29.87
CA LYS A 111 25.39 22.70 -30.85
C LYS A 111 26.83 23.19 -30.84
N ASP A 112 27.41 23.40 -29.67
CA ASP A 112 28.80 23.87 -29.55
C ASP A 112 29.81 22.82 -30.03
N SER A 113 29.48 21.53 -29.91
CA SER A 113 30.33 20.42 -30.40
C SER A 113 30.39 20.35 -31.94
N THR A 114 29.30 20.68 -32.63
CA THR A 114 29.22 20.67 -34.10
C THR A 114 29.81 21.91 -34.78
N LEU A 115 30.01 23.01 -34.05
CA LEU A 115 30.58 24.25 -34.58
C LEU A 115 32.10 24.37 -34.41
N SER A 116 32.70 23.44 -33.65
CA SER A 116 34.15 23.42 -33.34
C SER A 116 34.93 22.35 -34.12
N SER A 117 34.29 21.68 -35.09
CA SER A 117 34.92 20.73 -36.05
C SER A 117 34.93 21.32 -37.45
#